data_AF-A0A918S3N8-F1
#
_entry.id   AF-A0A918S3N8-F1
#
_cell.length_a   1.000
_cell.length_b   1.000
_cell.length_c   1.000
_cell.angle_alpha   90.00
_cell.angle_beta   90.00
_cell.angle_gamma   90.00
#
_symmetry.space_group_name_H-M   'P 1'
#
loop_
_entity.id
_entity.type
_entity.pdbx_description
1 polymer ?
#
loop_
_entity_poly.entity_id
_entity_poly.type
_entity_poly.pdbx_seq_one_letter_code
_entity_poly.pdbx_strand_id
1 'polypeptide(L)'
;MSEAWSDREVIRRWHSLFSGNMLSQRFMNGDALEPVLYQRLLEDVETWRSRLCDISWYMRIVNEFIAREANKEDSCTGRFWEGRFKSQALLDERALLSCMAYVDLNPIRAKMAKTPETSNHTSIKARIDSLNTQTNSQRNLEDFTGISVDTNGLPFKLADYIELIDWTGRIMRQDKRGAIAAELPSILERLGLSTDA
;
A
#
# COMPACT_ATOMS: atom_id res chain seq x y z
N MET A 1 14.52 -1.66 12.32
CA MET A 1 14.90 -1.66 10.88
C MET A 1 15.82 -0.50 10.50
N SER A 2 15.62 0.72 11.03
CA SER A 2 16.53 1.87 10.77
C SER A 2 17.92 1.71 11.39
N GLU A 3 18.05 1.12 12.58
CA GLU A 3 19.34 0.96 13.29
C GLU A 3 20.36 0.11 12.54
N ALA A 4 19.92 -0.72 11.60
CA ALA A 4 20.80 -1.56 10.79
C ALA A 4 21.49 -0.80 9.65
N TRP A 5 21.04 0.41 9.31
CA TRP A 5 21.64 1.19 8.22
C TRP A 5 22.89 1.94 8.69
N SER A 6 23.97 1.87 7.92
CA SER A 6 25.10 2.79 8.12
C SER A 6 24.69 4.23 7.81
N ASP A 7 25.43 5.21 8.33
CA ASP A 7 25.18 6.62 8.06
C ASP A 7 25.23 6.92 6.56
N ARG A 8 26.17 6.29 5.84
CA ARG A 8 26.26 6.37 4.39
C ARG A 8 24.99 5.87 3.69
N GLU A 9 24.39 4.78 4.17
CA GLU A 9 23.15 4.23 3.61
C GLU A 9 21.96 5.15 3.87
N VAL A 10 21.88 5.76 5.06
CA VAL A 10 20.85 6.77 5.36
C VAL A 10 20.97 7.96 4.42
N ILE A 11 22.18 8.50 4.24
CA ILE A 11 22.43 9.63 3.33
C ILE A 11 22.05 9.25 1.90
N ARG A 12 22.45 8.06 1.43
CA ARG A 12 22.11 7.56 0.09
C ARG A 12 20.59 7.48 -0.12
N ARG A 13 19.85 6.94 0.85
CA ARG A 13 18.37 6.88 0.79
C ARG A 13 17.76 8.27 0.80
N TRP A 14 18.23 9.16 1.67
CA TRP A 14 17.77 10.55 1.70
C TRP A 14 18.01 11.26 0.36
N HIS A 15 19.20 11.06 -0.25
CA HIS A 15 19.57 11.64 -1.54
C HIS A 15 18.74 11.14 -2.72
N SER A 16 18.13 9.96 -2.63
CA SER A 16 17.17 9.48 -3.65
C SER A 16 15.84 10.22 -3.65
N LEU A 17 15.51 10.93 -2.55
CA LEU A 17 14.26 11.67 -2.38
C LEU A 17 14.48 13.19 -2.38
N PHE A 18 15.64 13.66 -1.91
CA PHE A 18 15.97 15.06 -1.72
C PHE A 18 17.41 15.35 -2.13
N SER A 19 17.75 16.60 -2.44
CA SER A 19 19.13 16.97 -2.81
C SER A 19 20.17 16.82 -1.67
N GLY A 20 19.72 16.61 -0.42
CA GLY A 20 20.59 16.65 0.76
C GLY A 20 21.15 18.04 1.04
N ASN A 21 22.21 18.09 1.85
CA ASN A 21 22.96 19.30 2.17
C ASN A 21 24.44 19.19 1.73
N MET A 22 25.17 20.31 1.76
CA MET A 22 26.57 20.37 1.32
C MET A 22 27.48 19.34 2.04
N LEU A 23 27.31 19.16 3.36
CA LEU A 23 28.13 18.22 4.13
C LEU A 23 27.90 16.78 3.67
N SER A 24 26.64 16.40 3.47
CA SER A 24 26.28 15.06 3.00
C SER A 24 26.76 14.77 1.58
N GLN A 25 26.77 15.78 0.70
CA GLN A 25 27.30 15.63 -0.66
C GLN A 25 28.82 15.43 -0.64
N ARG A 26 29.55 16.26 0.11
CA ARG A 26 31.00 16.11 0.31
C ARG A 26 31.36 14.74 0.91
N PHE A 27 30.62 14.31 1.93
CA PHE A 27 30.80 12.99 2.53
C PHE A 27 30.58 11.85 1.53
N MET A 28 29.52 11.93 0.70
CA MET A 28 29.25 10.90 -0.32
C MET A 28 30.30 10.86 -1.43
N ASN A 29 30.92 12.00 -1.74
CA ASN A 29 32.03 12.12 -2.71
C ASN A 29 33.39 11.65 -2.16
N GLY A 30 33.48 11.35 -0.85
CA GLY A 30 34.72 10.89 -0.21
C GLY A 30 35.64 12.02 0.25
N ASP A 31 35.16 13.26 0.31
CA ASP A 31 35.93 14.38 0.83
C ASP A 31 36.20 14.22 2.33
N ALA A 32 37.39 14.62 2.78
CA ALA A 32 37.69 14.72 4.20
C ALA A 32 36.84 15.83 4.85
N LEU A 33 36.12 15.48 5.92
CA LEU A 33 35.39 16.42 6.77
C LEU A 33 36.14 16.60 8.08
N GLU A 34 36.30 17.85 8.52
CA GLU A 34 36.81 18.15 9.86
C GLU A 34 35.89 17.53 10.93
N PRO A 35 36.43 17.12 12.09
CA PRO A 35 35.64 16.43 13.12
C PRO A 35 34.36 17.15 13.53
N VAL A 36 34.39 18.48 13.62
CA VAL A 36 33.21 19.30 13.96
C VAL A 36 32.13 19.27 12.86
N LEU A 37 32.54 19.29 11.59
CA LEU A 37 31.64 19.22 10.44
C LEU A 37 31.04 17.82 10.32
N TYR A 38 31.85 16.79 10.58
CA TYR A 38 31.37 15.42 10.62
C TYR A 38 30.35 15.21 11.74
N GLN A 39 30.61 15.75 12.93
CA GLN A 39 29.64 15.66 14.04
C GLN A 39 28.31 16.33 13.68
N ARG A 40 28.34 17.49 13.01
CA ARG A 40 27.12 18.15 12.54
C ARG A 40 26.39 17.33 11.48
N LEU A 41 27.11 16.68 10.57
CA LEU A 41 26.51 15.75 9.61
C LEU A 41 25.80 14.59 10.31
N LEU A 42 26.38 14.03 11.38
CA LEU A 42 25.75 12.93 12.14
C LEU A 42 24.41 13.35 12.77
N GLU A 43 24.28 14.58 13.25
CA GLU A 43 23.00 15.11 13.74
C GLU A 43 21.92 15.17 12.65
N ASP A 44 22.30 15.58 11.45
CA ASP A 44 21.41 15.60 10.29
C ASP A 44 21.05 14.17 9.85
N VAL A 45 22.02 13.25 9.84
CA VAL A 45 21.82 11.84 9.51
C VAL A 45 20.85 11.17 10.47
N GLU A 46 20.97 11.42 11.77
CA GLU A 46 20.05 10.84 12.75
C GLU A 46 18.62 11.37 12.56
N THR A 47 18.50 12.66 12.25
CA THR A 47 17.22 13.26 11.88
C THR A 47 16.64 12.61 10.63
N TRP A 48 17.46 12.38 9.58
CA TRP A 48 17.02 11.73 8.35
C TRP A 48 16.63 10.28 8.57
N ARG A 49 17.38 9.56 9.42
CA ARG A 49 17.09 8.17 9.82
C ARG A 49 15.72 8.06 10.46
N SER A 50 15.42 8.93 11.43
CA SER A 50 14.10 9.00 12.06
C SER A 50 13.00 9.26 11.03
N ARG A 51 13.19 10.25 10.14
CA ARG A 51 12.19 10.63 9.12
C ARG A 51 11.94 9.55 8.07
N LEU A 52 12.98 8.83 7.63
CA LEU A 52 12.87 7.75 6.66
C LEU A 52 12.08 6.55 7.19
N CYS A 53 11.89 6.45 8.50
CA CYS A 53 11.07 5.41 9.13
C CYS A 53 9.78 5.96 9.77
N ASP A 54 9.42 7.20 9.49
CA ASP A 54 8.22 7.83 10.02
C ASP A 54 7.12 7.86 8.94
N ILE A 55 5.98 7.22 9.25
CA ILE A 55 4.83 7.13 8.33
C ILE A 55 4.24 8.51 8.00
N SER A 56 4.29 9.47 8.93
CA SER A 56 3.78 10.82 8.69
C SER A 56 4.67 11.57 7.71
N TRP A 57 5.99 11.38 7.79
CA TRP A 57 6.94 11.89 6.80
C TRP A 57 6.74 11.26 5.43
N TYR A 58 6.56 9.95 5.38
CA TYR A 58 6.21 9.25 4.13
C TYR A 58 4.94 9.84 3.50
N MET A 59 3.84 9.89 4.27
CA MET A 59 2.56 10.42 3.79
C MET A 59 2.65 11.89 3.39
N ARG A 60 3.45 12.70 4.10
CA ARG A 60 3.68 14.11 3.74
C ARG A 60 4.29 14.22 2.34
N ILE A 61 5.33 13.44 2.04
CA ILE A 61 6.03 13.47 0.76
C ILE A 61 5.12 12.99 -0.37
N VAL A 62 4.44 11.86 -0.17
CA VAL A 62 3.52 11.28 -1.16
C VAL A 62 2.38 12.25 -1.47
N ASN A 63 1.74 12.80 -0.42
CA ASN A 63 0.60 13.69 -0.59
C ASN A 63 0.99 15.00 -1.26
N GLU A 64 2.16 15.56 -0.94
CA GLU A 64 2.68 16.78 -1.57
C GLU A 64 2.93 16.55 -3.06
N PHE A 65 3.58 15.44 -3.42
CA PHE A 65 3.85 15.09 -4.81
C PHE A 65 2.56 14.95 -5.62
N ILE A 66 1.61 14.12 -5.14
CA ILE A 66 0.33 13.90 -5.83
C ILE A 66 -0.45 15.21 -5.96
N ALA A 67 -0.50 16.03 -4.92
CA ALA A 67 -1.21 17.31 -4.97
C ALA A 67 -0.63 18.27 -6.01
N ARG A 68 0.70 18.30 -6.16
CA ARG A 68 1.37 19.12 -7.18
C ARG A 68 1.08 18.63 -8.59
N GLU A 69 1.21 17.33 -8.83
CA GLU A 69 0.96 16.76 -10.16
C GLU A 69 -0.51 16.90 -10.57
N ALA A 70 -1.46 16.63 -9.67
CA ALA A 70 -2.88 16.81 -9.95
C ALA A 70 -3.25 18.27 -10.23
N ASN A 71 -2.77 19.21 -9.41
CA ASN A 71 -3.00 20.65 -9.66
C ASN A 71 -2.42 21.09 -11.02
N LYS A 72 -1.27 20.56 -11.39
CA LYS A 72 -0.63 20.84 -12.68
C LYS A 72 -1.42 20.24 -13.85
N GLU A 73 -1.91 19.01 -13.72
CA GLU A 73 -2.76 18.34 -14.71
C GLU A 73 -4.06 19.13 -14.96
N ASP A 74 -4.70 19.58 -13.88
CA ASP A 74 -5.95 20.33 -13.93
C ASP A 74 -5.75 21.84 -14.19
N SER A 75 -4.50 22.29 -14.39
CA SER A 75 -4.14 23.71 -14.57
C SER A 75 -4.72 24.63 -13.49
N CYS A 76 -4.74 24.16 -12.24
CA CYS A 76 -5.29 24.87 -11.09
C CYS A 76 -4.26 25.04 -9.97
N THR A 77 -4.62 25.81 -8.94
CA THR A 77 -3.79 26.01 -7.76
C THR A 77 -4.63 25.86 -6.51
N GLY A 78 -4.04 25.34 -5.44
CA GLY A 78 -4.68 25.29 -4.13
C GLY A 78 -4.58 23.95 -3.45
N ARG A 79 -5.49 23.70 -2.52
CA ARG A 79 -5.51 22.52 -1.67
C ARG A 79 -6.15 21.34 -2.41
N PHE A 80 -5.39 20.26 -2.60
CA PHE A 80 -5.88 19.02 -3.23
C PHE A 80 -6.58 18.08 -2.22
N TRP A 81 -6.00 17.87 -1.04
CA TRP A 81 -6.52 16.91 -0.04
C TRP A 81 -7.50 17.55 0.96
N GLU A 82 -8.61 16.87 1.25
CA GLU A 82 -9.64 17.31 2.22
C GLU A 82 -9.12 17.45 3.66
N GLY A 83 -8.14 16.64 4.06
CA GLY A 83 -7.70 16.53 5.45
C GLY A 83 -6.34 15.86 5.63
N ARG A 84 -6.01 15.60 6.90
CA ARG A 84 -4.85 14.76 7.26
C ARG A 84 -5.19 13.29 7.03
N PHE A 85 -4.17 12.48 6.76
CA PHE A 85 -4.33 11.04 6.72
C PHE A 85 -4.69 10.49 8.12
N LYS A 86 -5.34 9.33 8.15
CA LYS A 86 -5.60 8.56 9.37
C LYS A 86 -4.78 7.28 9.30
N SER A 87 -4.22 6.87 10.44
CA SER A 87 -3.51 5.60 10.58
C SER A 87 -4.14 4.84 11.73
N GLN A 88 -4.56 3.60 11.47
CA GLN A 88 -5.17 2.72 12.45
C GLN A 88 -4.42 1.39 12.42
N ALA A 89 -3.93 0.96 13.59
CA ALA A 89 -3.32 -0.36 13.72
C ALA A 89 -4.40 -1.45 13.64
N LEU A 90 -4.14 -2.48 12.84
CA LEU A 90 -4.95 -3.69 12.75
C LEU A 90 -4.25 -4.75 13.60
N LEU A 91 -4.84 -5.10 14.73
CA LEU A 91 -4.19 -5.91 15.77
C LEU A 91 -4.64 -7.37 15.77
N ASP A 92 -5.56 -7.72 14.88
CA ASP A 92 -6.07 -9.08 14.72
C ASP A 92 -6.42 -9.38 13.26
N GLU A 93 -6.51 -10.66 12.97
CA GLU A 93 -6.83 -11.24 11.67
C GLU A 93 -8.19 -10.78 11.12
N ARG A 94 -9.19 -10.59 12.00
CA ARG A 94 -10.53 -10.17 11.59
C ARG A 94 -10.53 -8.71 11.15
N ALA A 95 -9.79 -7.86 11.86
CA ALA A 95 -9.56 -6.47 11.49
C ALA A 95 -8.82 -6.37 10.16
N LEU A 96 -7.80 -7.21 9.94
CA LEU A 96 -7.08 -7.32 8.67
C LEU A 96 -8.02 -7.68 7.51
N LEU A 97 -8.75 -8.79 7.62
CA LEU A 97 -9.71 -9.24 6.60
C LEU A 97 -10.77 -8.19 6.31
N SER A 98 -11.33 -7.56 7.36
CA SER A 98 -12.34 -6.51 7.23
C SER A 98 -11.79 -5.31 6.46
N CYS A 99 -10.56 -4.88 6.74
CA CYS A 99 -9.91 -3.79 6.02
C CYS A 99 -9.58 -4.14 4.57
N MET A 100 -9.07 -5.34 4.31
CA MET A 100 -8.83 -5.81 2.95
C MET A 100 -10.14 -5.82 2.14
N ALA A 101 -11.21 -6.42 2.69
CA ALA A 101 -12.51 -6.45 2.04
C ALA A 101 -13.12 -5.06 1.83
N TYR A 102 -12.94 -4.16 2.80
CA TYR A 102 -13.35 -2.75 2.65
C TYR A 102 -12.68 -2.10 1.44
N VAL A 103 -11.35 -2.23 1.30
CA VAL A 103 -10.60 -1.63 0.20
C VAL A 103 -11.03 -2.22 -1.15
N ASP A 104 -11.09 -3.55 -1.24
CA ASP A 104 -11.39 -4.23 -2.50
C ASP A 104 -12.84 -4.03 -2.96
N LEU A 105 -13.77 -3.77 -2.04
CA LEU A 105 -15.17 -3.46 -2.38
C LEU A 105 -15.43 -1.97 -2.63
N ASN A 106 -14.50 -1.06 -2.35
CA ASN A 106 -14.73 0.38 -2.50
C ASN A 106 -15.19 0.78 -3.92
N PRO A 107 -14.58 0.29 -5.01
CA PRO A 107 -15.04 0.61 -6.37
C PRO A 107 -16.47 0.14 -6.65
N ILE A 108 -16.87 -1.02 -6.11
CA ILE A 108 -18.26 -1.51 -6.21
C ILE A 108 -19.19 -0.60 -5.42
N ARG A 109 -18.83 -0.25 -4.18
CA ARG A 109 -19.64 0.64 -3.31
C ARG A 109 -19.80 2.04 -3.89
N ALA A 110 -18.81 2.51 -4.64
CA ALA A 110 -18.81 3.78 -5.35
C ALA A 110 -19.53 3.73 -6.72
N LYS A 111 -20.03 2.57 -7.18
CA LYS A 111 -20.57 2.34 -8.53
C LYS A 111 -19.56 2.55 -9.67
N MET A 112 -18.27 2.39 -9.39
CA MET A 112 -17.20 2.45 -10.39
C MET A 112 -16.95 1.08 -11.05
N ALA A 113 -17.28 -0.02 -10.36
CA ALA A 113 -17.24 -1.38 -10.89
C ALA A 113 -18.52 -2.13 -10.53
N LYS A 114 -18.89 -3.13 -11.32
CA LYS A 114 -20.06 -3.99 -11.03
C LYS A 114 -19.67 -5.21 -10.20
N THR A 115 -18.45 -5.69 -10.36
CA THR A 115 -17.95 -6.93 -9.75
C THR A 115 -16.47 -6.81 -9.39
N PRO A 116 -15.92 -7.66 -8.51
CA PRO A 116 -14.50 -7.63 -8.14
C PRO A 116 -13.55 -7.81 -9.35
N GLU A 117 -13.93 -8.65 -10.32
CA GLU A 117 -13.16 -8.92 -11.54
C GLU A 117 -13.11 -7.73 -12.50
N THR A 118 -13.95 -6.72 -12.31
CA THR A 118 -13.98 -5.51 -13.15
C THR A 118 -13.40 -4.29 -12.44
N SER A 119 -12.84 -4.48 -11.24
CA SER A 119 -12.28 -3.43 -10.40
C SER A 119 -10.77 -3.27 -10.64
N ASN A 120 -10.37 -2.55 -11.68
CA ASN A 120 -8.98 -2.53 -12.19
C ASN A 120 -7.86 -2.17 -11.19
N HIS A 121 -8.16 -1.40 -10.15
CA HIS A 121 -7.15 -0.86 -9.24
C HIS A 121 -7.29 -1.42 -7.80
N THR A 122 -7.67 -2.70 -7.68
CA THR A 122 -7.80 -3.38 -6.38
C THR A 122 -6.95 -4.64 -6.29
N SER A 123 -6.65 -5.06 -5.05
CA SER A 123 -5.78 -6.22 -4.81
C SER A 123 -6.47 -7.52 -5.21
N ILE A 124 -7.79 -7.63 -5.00
CA ILE A 124 -8.60 -8.75 -5.47
C ILE A 124 -8.51 -8.95 -6.99
N LYS A 125 -8.54 -7.87 -7.79
CA LYS A 125 -8.41 -7.96 -9.24
C LYS A 125 -7.04 -8.50 -9.65
N ALA A 126 -5.98 -7.98 -9.03
CA ALA A 126 -4.63 -8.46 -9.27
C ALA A 126 -4.49 -9.96 -8.93
N ARG A 127 -5.10 -10.42 -7.83
CA ARG A 127 -5.14 -11.85 -7.44
C ARG A 127 -5.89 -12.71 -8.44
N ILE A 128 -7.05 -12.27 -8.90
CA ILE A 128 -7.84 -12.96 -9.92
C ILE A 128 -7.08 -13.06 -11.26
N ASP A 129 -6.39 -12.00 -11.67
CA ASP A 129 -5.60 -12.02 -12.90
C ASP A 129 -4.40 -12.97 -12.80
N SER A 130 -3.77 -13.05 -11.64
CA SER A 130 -2.68 -14.01 -11.40
C SER A 130 -3.16 -15.46 -11.49
N LEU A 131 -4.37 -15.77 -11.00
CA LEU A 131 -4.97 -17.10 -11.17
C LEU A 131 -5.18 -17.45 -12.65
N ASN A 132 -5.66 -16.50 -13.45
CA ASN A 132 -5.92 -16.72 -14.88
C ASN A 132 -4.65 -16.85 -15.72
N THR A 133 -3.57 -16.17 -15.34
CA THR A 133 -2.32 -16.13 -16.11
C THR A 133 -1.31 -17.19 -15.71
N GLN A 134 -1.53 -17.94 -14.62
CA GLN A 134 -0.57 -18.89 -14.02
C GLN A 134 0.83 -18.29 -13.81
N THR A 135 0.93 -16.97 -13.64
CA THR A 135 2.20 -16.30 -13.37
C THR A 135 2.29 -15.93 -11.90
N ASN A 136 3.36 -16.36 -11.22
CA ASN A 136 3.72 -15.98 -9.84
C ASN A 136 4.15 -14.51 -9.71
N SER A 137 3.55 -13.61 -10.49
CA SER A 137 4.00 -12.23 -10.66
C SER A 137 3.34 -11.27 -9.67
N GLN A 138 3.09 -11.68 -8.42
CA GLN A 138 2.66 -10.77 -7.36
C GLN A 138 3.85 -10.27 -6.53
N ARG A 139 4.78 -9.53 -7.16
CA ARG A 139 5.99 -9.02 -6.44
C ARG A 139 5.68 -8.10 -5.24
N ASN A 140 4.42 -7.70 -5.04
CA ASN A 140 4.01 -6.72 -4.03
C ASN A 140 2.77 -7.11 -3.19
N LEU A 141 2.22 -8.33 -3.34
CA LEU A 141 1.10 -8.79 -2.51
C LEU A 141 1.53 -10.02 -1.71
N GLU A 142 1.23 -10.01 -0.41
CA GLU A 142 1.48 -11.18 0.44
C GLU A 142 0.61 -12.36 -0.03
N ASP A 143 1.22 -13.55 -0.02
CA ASP A 143 0.56 -14.79 -0.42
C ASP A 143 -0.43 -15.27 0.64
N PHE A 144 -1.48 -15.96 0.19
CA PHE A 144 -2.41 -16.67 1.07
C PHE A 144 -1.87 -18.06 1.35
N THR A 145 -1.41 -18.30 2.58
CA THR A 145 -0.71 -19.55 2.97
C THR A 145 -1.58 -20.52 3.76
N GLY A 146 -2.84 -20.14 4.04
CA GLY A 146 -3.76 -20.95 4.84
C GLY A 146 -3.36 -21.05 6.31
N ILE A 147 -3.94 -22.00 7.03
CA ILE A 147 -3.83 -22.13 8.51
C ILE A 147 -2.46 -22.72 8.93
N SER A 148 -1.48 -22.84 8.02
CA SER A 148 -0.19 -23.44 8.36
C SER A 148 0.67 -22.49 9.19
N VAL A 149 1.06 -22.94 10.38
CA VAL A 149 1.68 -22.11 11.45
C VAL A 149 3.09 -21.61 11.09
N ASP A 150 3.74 -22.23 10.09
CA ASP A 150 5.15 -22.02 9.76
C ASP A 150 5.38 -21.28 8.43
N THR A 151 4.37 -20.57 7.91
CA THR A 151 4.47 -19.88 6.62
C THR A 151 4.42 -18.36 6.77
N ASN A 152 5.36 -17.67 6.12
CA ASN A 152 5.27 -16.22 5.94
C ASN A 152 4.14 -15.94 4.93
N GLY A 153 3.01 -15.39 5.40
CA GLY A 153 1.89 -15.01 4.55
C GLY A 153 0.60 -14.75 5.31
N LEU A 154 -0.49 -14.56 4.57
CA LEU A 154 -1.84 -14.37 5.11
C LEU A 154 -2.42 -15.74 5.53
N PRO A 155 -2.87 -15.90 6.79
CA PRO A 155 -3.27 -17.19 7.34
C PRO A 155 -4.69 -17.63 6.92
N PHE A 156 -5.06 -17.39 5.66
CA PHE A 156 -6.35 -17.73 5.08
C PHE A 156 -6.15 -18.41 3.73
N LYS A 157 -7.16 -19.15 3.25
CA LYS A 157 -7.17 -19.58 1.86
C LYS A 157 -7.63 -18.43 0.97
N LEU A 158 -7.07 -18.35 -0.23
CA LEU A 158 -7.50 -17.35 -1.21
C LEU A 158 -8.97 -17.56 -1.62
N ALA A 159 -9.41 -18.82 -1.79
CA ALA A 159 -10.79 -19.15 -2.11
C ALA A 159 -11.78 -18.62 -1.05
N ASP A 160 -11.50 -18.87 0.24
CA ASP A 160 -12.33 -18.38 1.36
C ASP A 160 -12.42 -16.84 1.35
N TYR A 161 -11.31 -16.16 1.05
CA TYR A 161 -11.29 -14.70 0.94
C TYR A 161 -12.11 -14.20 -0.25
N ILE A 162 -11.99 -14.84 -1.40
CA ILE A 162 -12.76 -14.51 -2.60
C ILE A 162 -14.28 -14.66 -2.33
N GLU A 163 -14.70 -15.73 -1.67
CA GLU A 163 -16.10 -15.92 -1.27
C GLU A 163 -16.58 -14.85 -0.29
N LEU A 164 -15.75 -14.54 0.73
CA LEU A 164 -16.04 -13.47 1.68
C LEU A 164 -16.31 -12.13 0.97
N ILE A 165 -15.52 -11.81 -0.06
CA ILE A 165 -15.71 -10.60 -0.87
C ILE A 165 -17.04 -10.62 -1.61
N ASP A 166 -17.43 -11.74 -2.21
CA ASP A 166 -18.70 -11.86 -2.95
C ASP A 166 -19.90 -11.73 -2.00
N TRP A 167 -19.91 -12.47 -0.89
CA TRP A 167 -20.97 -12.36 0.12
C TRP A 167 -21.07 -10.94 0.66
N THR A 168 -19.93 -10.34 1.07
CA THR A 168 -19.91 -8.98 1.61
C THR A 168 -20.29 -7.94 0.56
N GLY A 169 -19.91 -8.15 -0.69
CA GLY A 169 -20.20 -7.25 -1.81
C GLY A 169 -21.67 -7.23 -2.20
N ARG A 170 -22.39 -8.35 -2.04
CA ARG A 170 -23.84 -8.47 -2.29
C ARG A 170 -24.71 -7.80 -1.23
N ILE A 171 -24.22 -7.65 0.00
CA ILE A 171 -24.97 -6.98 1.07
C ILE A 171 -25.31 -5.55 0.63
N MET A 172 -26.60 -5.24 0.50
CA MET A 172 -27.05 -3.87 0.24
C MET A 172 -26.90 -3.02 1.50
N ARG A 173 -26.28 -1.86 1.34
CA ARG A 173 -26.03 -0.91 2.43
C ARG A 173 -26.74 0.41 2.12
N GLN A 174 -27.56 0.88 3.06
CA GLN A 174 -28.31 2.13 2.91
C GLN A 174 -27.40 3.35 2.67
N ASP A 175 -26.18 3.33 3.24
CA ASP A 175 -25.20 4.42 3.13
C ASP A 175 -24.33 4.35 1.86
N LYS A 176 -24.48 3.32 1.02
CA LYS A 176 -23.64 3.10 -0.17
C LYS A 176 -24.46 3.08 -1.44
N ARG A 177 -23.82 3.45 -2.55
CA ARG A 177 -24.50 3.58 -3.84
C ARG A 177 -24.60 2.27 -4.60
N GLY A 178 -23.63 1.36 -4.42
CA GLY A 178 -23.53 0.10 -5.16
C GLY A 178 -23.37 -1.14 -4.30
N ALA A 179 -23.74 -2.27 -4.89
CA ALA A 179 -23.59 -3.63 -4.38
C ALA A 179 -23.43 -4.57 -5.58
N ILE A 180 -22.89 -5.76 -5.36
CA ILE A 180 -22.88 -6.85 -6.36
C ILE A 180 -24.32 -7.33 -6.53
N ALA A 181 -24.74 -7.56 -7.77
CA ALA A 181 -26.11 -7.97 -8.06
C ALA A 181 -26.40 -9.40 -7.56
N ALA A 182 -27.54 -9.60 -6.93
CA ALA A 182 -27.86 -10.85 -6.22
C ALA A 182 -28.06 -12.03 -7.18
N GLU A 183 -28.48 -11.75 -8.41
CA GLU A 183 -28.72 -12.72 -9.48
C GLU A 183 -27.44 -13.26 -10.14
N LEU A 184 -26.28 -12.64 -9.89
CA LEU A 184 -25.03 -13.13 -10.47
C LEU A 184 -24.66 -14.49 -9.84
N PRO A 185 -24.13 -15.44 -10.64
CA PRO A 185 -23.51 -16.66 -10.10
C PRO A 185 -22.42 -16.31 -9.08
N SER A 186 -22.06 -17.27 -8.22
CA SER A 186 -21.02 -17.03 -7.22
C SER A 186 -19.72 -16.61 -7.90
N ILE A 187 -18.88 -15.83 -7.21
CA ILE A 187 -17.59 -15.44 -7.80
C ILE A 187 -16.74 -16.67 -8.17
N LEU A 188 -16.77 -17.74 -7.39
CA LEU A 188 -16.02 -18.96 -7.69
C LEU A 188 -16.52 -19.61 -8.99
N GLU A 189 -17.84 -19.68 -9.19
CA GLU A 189 -18.45 -20.16 -10.44
C GLU A 189 -18.05 -19.28 -11.63
N ARG A 190 -18.08 -17.94 -11.46
CA ARG A 190 -17.69 -16.98 -12.51
C ARG A 190 -16.21 -17.07 -12.87
N LEU A 191 -15.36 -17.49 -11.93
CA LEU A 191 -13.93 -17.69 -12.11
C LEU A 191 -13.54 -19.13 -12.48
N GLY A 192 -14.49 -20.08 -12.46
CA GLY A 192 -14.20 -21.50 -12.70
C GLY A 192 -13.35 -22.17 -11.62
N LEU A 193 -13.43 -21.68 -10.38
CA LEU A 193 -12.68 -22.20 -9.23
C LEU A 193 -13.55 -23.13 -8.38
N SER A 194 -12.94 -24.15 -7.77
CA SER A 194 -13.60 -24.97 -6.72
C SER A 194 -13.29 -24.40 -5.34
N THR A 195 -14.15 -24.69 -4.36
CA THR A 195 -13.95 -24.36 -2.93
C THR A 195 -12.77 -25.08 -2.29
N ASP A 196 -12.18 -26.07 -2.97
CA ASP A 196 -11.07 -26.89 -2.46
C ASP A 196 -9.69 -26.41 -2.95
N ALA A 197 -9.64 -25.34 -3.75
CA ALA A 197 -8.43 -24.81 -4.39
C ALA A 197 -7.62 -23.83 -3.50
#